data_AF-A0A4Y7RKQ1-F1
#
_entry.id   AF-A0A4Y7RKQ1-F1
#
_cell.length_a   1.000
_cell.length_b   1.000
_cell.length_c   1.000
_cell.angle_alpha   90.00
_cell.angle_beta   90.00
_cell.angle_gamma   90.00
#
_symmetry.space_group_name_H-M   'P 1'
#
loop_
_entity.id
_entity.type
_entity.pdbx_description
1 polymer ?
#
loop_
_entity_poly.entity_id
_entity_poly.type
_entity_poly.pdbx_seq_one_letter_code
_entity_poly.pdbx_strand_id
1 'polypeptide(L)'
;MAQLITQPQIKKLWVMARELGMDGEDLHGLVYNLTGSEHISTISKMQAVRVIDYLQDRLDRQYRPEMASKAQVWKINKLAGELGWADNPKRLKGFVKKYAKVEDLRWLTARAAWQIIEGLKKLLERQAKVKTAKASPEV
;
A
#
# COMPACT_ATOMS: atom_id res chain seq x y z
N MET A 1 2.20 15.02 -37.64
CA MET A 1 2.13 15.77 -36.37
C MET A 1 2.01 14.76 -35.23
N ALA A 2 2.88 14.79 -34.24
CA ALA A 2 2.76 13.92 -33.07
C ALA A 2 1.57 14.38 -32.22
N GLN A 3 0.69 13.46 -31.86
CA GLN A 3 -0.44 13.80 -31.00
C GLN A 3 0.06 14.00 -29.57
N LEU A 4 -0.42 15.04 -28.90
CA LEU A 4 -0.12 15.29 -27.48
C LEU A 4 -0.77 14.24 -26.58
N ILE A 5 -0.18 14.06 -25.40
CA ILE A 5 -0.71 13.19 -24.35
C ILE A 5 -2.20 13.43 -24.08
N THR A 6 -2.92 12.36 -23.81
CA THR A 6 -4.35 12.42 -23.48
C THR A 6 -4.60 12.52 -21.98
N GLN A 7 -5.76 13.05 -21.58
CA GLN A 7 -6.19 13.06 -20.18
C GLN A 7 -6.22 11.67 -19.51
N PRO A 8 -6.70 10.59 -20.16
CA PRO A 8 -6.56 9.24 -19.64
C PRO A 8 -5.10 8.80 -19.38
N GLN A 9 -4.16 9.15 -20.26
CA GLN A 9 -2.75 8.81 -20.08
C GLN A 9 -2.14 9.58 -18.90
N ILE A 10 -2.45 10.88 -18.76
CA ILE A 10 -2.03 11.69 -17.61
C ILE A 10 -2.53 11.04 -16.31
N LYS A 11 -3.82 10.70 -16.23
CA LYS A 11 -4.39 10.04 -15.06
C LYS A 11 -3.69 8.71 -14.76
N LYS A 12 -3.42 7.90 -15.78
CA LYS A 12 -2.76 6.60 -15.62
C LYS A 12 -1.34 6.74 -15.06
N LEU A 13 -0.56 7.72 -15.55
CA LEU A 13 0.78 8.03 -15.04
C LEU A 13 0.75 8.35 -13.55
N TRP A 14 -0.12 9.27 -13.13
CA TRP A 14 -0.25 9.68 -11.73
C TRP A 14 -0.68 8.53 -10.81
N VAL A 15 -1.62 7.69 -11.26
CA VAL A 15 -2.06 6.52 -10.49
C VAL A 15 -0.91 5.54 -10.31
N MET A 16 -0.21 5.17 -11.38
CA MET A 16 0.90 4.21 -11.33
C MET A 16 2.09 4.72 -10.51
N ALA A 17 2.43 6.00 -10.66
CA ALA A 17 3.46 6.65 -9.85
C ALA A 17 3.14 6.54 -8.35
N ARG A 18 1.89 6.85 -7.97
CA ARG A 18 1.42 6.73 -6.59
C ARG A 18 1.45 5.28 -6.09
N GLU A 19 1.11 4.30 -6.93
CA GLU A 19 1.19 2.88 -6.57
C GLU A 19 2.63 2.42 -6.30
N LEU A 20 3.61 3.00 -7.01
CA LEU A 20 5.03 2.79 -6.78
C LEU A 20 5.59 3.59 -5.60
N GLY A 21 4.76 4.40 -4.93
CA GLY A 21 5.18 5.28 -3.84
C GLY A 21 5.99 6.50 -4.29
N MET A 22 5.91 6.86 -5.56
CA MET A 22 6.54 8.06 -6.13
C MET A 22 5.67 9.29 -5.83
N ASP A 23 6.31 10.40 -5.52
CA ASP A 23 5.64 11.70 -5.43
C ASP A 23 5.66 12.45 -6.78
N GLY A 24 5.24 13.72 -6.76
CA GLY A 24 5.19 14.54 -7.97
C GLY A 24 6.57 14.86 -8.53
N GLU A 25 7.55 15.13 -7.67
CA GLU A 25 8.91 15.45 -8.08
C GLU A 25 9.56 14.22 -8.73
N ASP A 26 9.38 13.04 -8.11
CA ASP A 26 9.82 11.76 -8.66
C ASP A 26 9.25 11.50 -10.07
N LEU A 27 7.95 11.76 -10.27
CA LEU A 27 7.30 11.53 -11.55
C LEU A 27 7.78 12.53 -12.62
N HIS A 28 7.94 13.79 -12.26
CA HIS A 28 8.49 14.81 -13.17
C HIS A 28 9.92 14.49 -13.56
N GLY A 29 10.78 14.10 -12.61
CA GLY A 29 12.14 13.66 -12.89
C GLY A 29 12.20 12.42 -13.79
N LEU A 30 11.32 11.43 -13.56
CA LEU A 30 11.21 10.26 -14.44
C LEU A 30 10.83 10.64 -15.87
N VAL A 31 9.84 11.53 -16.02
CA VAL A 31 9.37 11.98 -17.33
C VAL A 31 10.48 12.74 -18.06
N TYR A 32 11.18 13.63 -17.37
CA TYR A 32 12.34 14.33 -17.91
C TYR A 32 13.41 13.33 -18.40
N ASN A 33 13.77 12.36 -17.58
CA ASN A 33 14.80 11.37 -17.92
C ASN A 33 14.44 10.50 -19.14
N LEU A 34 13.15 10.14 -19.30
CA LEU A 34 12.71 9.25 -20.39
C LEU A 34 12.34 9.99 -21.68
N THR A 35 12.03 11.28 -21.59
CA THR A 35 11.42 12.03 -22.71
C THR A 35 12.14 13.33 -23.07
N GLY A 36 12.96 13.87 -22.15
CA GLY A 36 13.60 15.18 -22.27
C GLY A 36 12.69 16.37 -21.94
N SER A 37 11.42 16.13 -21.59
CA SER A 37 10.43 17.20 -21.35
C SER A 37 10.27 17.49 -19.85
N GLU A 38 10.27 18.77 -19.49
CA GLU A 38 10.05 19.23 -18.10
C GLU A 38 8.58 19.09 -17.66
N HIS A 39 7.65 19.16 -18.61
CA HIS A 39 6.22 19.14 -18.35
C HIS A 39 5.56 17.88 -18.90
N ILE A 40 4.85 17.16 -18.03
CA ILE A 40 4.07 15.96 -18.41
C ILE A 40 3.02 16.29 -19.49
N SER A 41 2.46 17.50 -19.48
CA SER A 41 1.45 17.93 -20.44
C SER A 41 1.98 18.17 -21.87
N THR A 42 3.30 18.28 -22.05
CA THR A 42 3.91 18.61 -23.35
C THR A 42 4.46 17.39 -24.09
N ILE A 43 4.48 16.21 -23.45
CA ILE A 43 4.95 14.99 -24.11
C ILE A 43 3.93 14.45 -25.13
N SER A 44 4.44 13.77 -26.14
CA SER A 44 3.60 13.07 -27.13
C SER A 44 2.94 11.83 -26.53
N LYS A 45 1.87 11.34 -27.19
CA LYS A 45 1.23 10.07 -26.82
C LYS A 45 2.22 8.90 -26.76
N MET A 46 3.18 8.84 -27.68
CA MET A 46 4.18 7.76 -27.73
C MET A 46 5.17 7.84 -26.57
N GLN A 47 5.62 9.03 -26.21
CA GLN A 47 6.43 9.25 -25.01
C GLN A 47 5.64 8.86 -23.75
N ALA A 48 4.36 9.25 -23.67
CA ALA A 48 3.50 8.85 -22.56
C ALA A 48 3.33 7.33 -22.45
N VAL A 49 3.16 6.62 -23.57
CA VAL A 49 3.12 5.14 -23.59
C VAL A 49 4.43 4.56 -23.04
N ARG A 50 5.58 5.06 -23.48
CA ARG A 50 6.89 4.61 -22.98
C ARG A 50 7.05 4.79 -21.47
N VAL A 51 6.58 5.91 -20.92
CA VAL A 51 6.61 6.14 -19.46
C VAL A 51 5.63 5.20 -18.74
N ILE A 52 4.43 4.99 -19.29
CA ILE A 52 3.44 4.04 -18.74
C ILE A 52 4.00 2.62 -18.72
N ASP A 53 4.62 2.16 -19.81
CA ASP A 53 5.19 0.81 -19.91
C ASP A 53 6.34 0.63 -18.92
N TYR A 54 7.17 1.67 -18.73
CA TYR A 54 8.22 1.67 -17.72
C TYR A 54 7.65 1.54 -16.29
N LEU A 55 6.60 2.31 -15.96
CA LEU A 55 5.94 2.22 -14.66
C LEU A 55 5.25 0.85 -14.47
N GLN A 56 4.64 0.31 -15.52
CA GLN A 56 3.99 -1.00 -15.51
C GLN A 56 5.01 -2.11 -15.25
N ASP A 57 6.16 -2.14 -15.94
CA ASP A 57 7.23 -3.12 -15.68
C ASP A 57 7.72 -3.05 -14.22
N ARG A 58 7.82 -1.86 -13.64
CA ARG A 58 8.16 -1.72 -12.21
C ARG A 58 7.08 -2.28 -11.30
N LEU A 59 5.80 -2.05 -11.60
CA LEU A 59 4.68 -2.61 -10.84
C LEU A 59 4.65 -4.14 -10.94
N ASP A 60 4.86 -4.68 -12.14
CA ASP A 60 4.87 -6.12 -12.38
C ASP A 60 6.03 -6.82 -11.66
N ARG A 61 7.19 -6.16 -11.54
CA ARG A 61 8.30 -6.66 -10.72
C ARG A 61 8.05 -6.58 -9.22
N GLN A 62 7.20 -5.66 -8.76
CA GLN A 62 6.78 -5.62 -7.36
C GLN A 62 5.71 -6.66 -7.06
N TYR A 63 4.90 -7.03 -8.05
CA TYR A 63 3.91 -8.08 -7.93
C TYR A 63 4.58 -9.41 -7.58
N ARG A 64 4.03 -10.07 -6.57
CA ARG A 64 4.40 -11.43 -6.19
C ARG A 64 3.13 -12.26 -6.16
N PRO A 65 3.15 -13.47 -6.76
CA PRO A 65 2.08 -14.43 -6.56
C PRO A 65 1.77 -14.59 -5.08
N GLU A 66 0.48 -14.70 -4.76
CA GLU A 66 -0.04 -14.86 -3.39
C GLU A 66 0.19 -13.68 -2.43
N MET A 67 0.61 -12.50 -2.89
CA MET A 67 0.73 -11.32 -2.02
C MET A 67 -0.60 -10.98 -1.33
N ALA A 68 -0.52 -10.49 -0.10
CA ALA A 68 -1.67 -9.94 0.61
C ALA A 68 -2.36 -8.86 -0.22
N SER A 69 -3.69 -8.95 -0.33
CA SER A 69 -4.44 -7.95 -1.10
C SER A 69 -4.42 -6.59 -0.40
N LYS A 70 -4.57 -5.51 -1.16
CA LYS A 70 -4.69 -4.14 -0.61
C LYS A 70 -5.79 -4.06 0.46
N ALA A 71 -6.91 -4.76 0.26
CA ALA A 71 -8.01 -4.84 1.23
C ALA A 71 -7.61 -5.55 2.52
N GLN A 72 -6.83 -6.64 2.44
CA GLN A 72 -6.32 -7.33 3.62
C GLN A 72 -5.34 -6.44 4.41
N VAL A 73 -4.39 -5.80 3.72
CA VAL A 73 -3.43 -4.87 4.34
C VAL A 73 -4.16 -3.69 5.00
N TRP A 74 -5.17 -3.11 4.33
CA TRP A 74 -6.02 -2.08 4.91
C TRP A 74 -6.73 -2.57 6.18
N LYS A 75 -7.32 -3.78 6.15
CA LYS A 75 -8.02 -4.34 7.30
C LYS A 75 -7.08 -4.57 8.48
N ILE A 76 -5.85 -5.02 8.23
CA ILE A 76 -4.81 -5.18 9.26
C ILE A 76 -4.52 -3.84 9.93
N ASN A 77 -4.28 -2.78 9.15
CA ASN A 77 -4.01 -1.44 9.69
C ASN A 77 -5.21 -0.89 10.47
N LYS A 78 -6.44 -1.10 9.98
CA LYS A 78 -7.67 -0.70 10.69
C LYS A 78 -7.76 -1.37 12.06
N LEU A 79 -7.59 -2.69 12.13
CA LEU A 79 -7.65 -3.44 13.40
C LEU A 79 -6.52 -3.04 14.36
N ALA A 80 -5.33 -2.78 13.84
CA ALA A 80 -4.23 -2.24 14.63
C ALA A 80 -4.56 -0.85 15.21
N GLY A 81 -5.20 0.01 14.43
CA GLY A 81 -5.72 1.30 14.90
C GLY A 81 -6.76 1.15 16.02
N GLU A 82 -7.72 0.24 15.87
CA GLU A 82 -8.74 -0.08 16.90
C GLU A 82 -8.12 -0.61 18.20
N LEU A 83 -6.95 -1.28 18.11
CA LEU A 83 -6.16 -1.72 19.27
C LEU A 83 -5.32 -0.61 19.92
N GLY A 84 -5.38 0.62 19.39
CA GLY A 84 -4.58 1.76 19.82
C GLY A 84 -3.12 1.69 19.37
N TRP A 85 -2.82 1.01 18.25
CA TRP A 85 -1.45 0.86 17.73
C TRP A 85 -1.12 1.80 16.58
N ALA A 86 -2.01 2.76 16.27
CA ALA A 86 -1.81 3.72 15.18
C ALA A 86 -0.47 4.47 15.30
N ASP A 87 -0.14 4.94 16.49
CA ASP A 87 1.11 5.68 16.77
C ASP A 87 2.28 4.76 17.16
N ASN A 88 2.07 3.43 17.17
CA ASN A 88 3.11 2.46 17.52
C ASN A 88 3.28 1.39 16.43
N PRO A 89 3.95 1.76 15.31
CA PRO A 89 4.18 0.83 14.21
C PRO A 89 5.06 -0.37 14.61
N LYS A 90 5.88 -0.25 15.66
CA LYS A 90 6.72 -1.34 16.17
C LYS A 90 5.87 -2.51 16.69
N ARG A 91 4.69 -2.23 17.26
CA ARG A 91 3.83 -3.26 17.83
C ARG A 91 3.19 -4.13 16.76
N LEU A 92 2.67 -3.51 15.69
CA LEU A 92 2.15 -4.25 14.54
C LEU A 92 3.26 -5.04 13.85
N LYS A 93 4.43 -4.44 13.62
CA LYS A 93 5.59 -5.15 13.05
C LYS A 93 6.02 -6.35 13.90
N GLY A 94 6.08 -6.20 15.21
CA GLY A 94 6.40 -7.30 16.13
C GLY A 94 5.37 -8.43 16.09
N PHE A 95 4.08 -8.10 15.98
CA PHE A 95 3.02 -9.08 15.83
C PHE A 95 3.15 -9.85 14.51
N VAL A 96 3.33 -9.13 13.40
CA VAL A 96 3.55 -9.71 12.06
C VAL A 96 4.79 -10.60 12.04
N LYS A 97 5.92 -10.14 12.59
CA LYS A 97 7.14 -10.93 12.72
C LYS A 97 6.93 -12.22 13.51
N LYS A 98 6.19 -12.15 14.62
CA LYS A 98 5.94 -13.32 15.48
C LYS A 98 5.11 -14.39 14.78
N TYR A 99 4.01 -13.98 14.14
CA TYR A 99 2.98 -14.91 13.65
C TYR A 99 3.10 -15.23 12.15
N ALA A 100 3.58 -14.30 11.32
CA ALA A 100 3.76 -14.48 9.89
C ALA A 100 5.22 -14.63 9.46
N LYS A 101 6.18 -14.49 10.38
CA LYS A 101 7.64 -14.64 10.12
C LYS A 101 8.19 -13.71 9.04
N VAL A 102 7.56 -12.55 8.88
CA VAL A 102 8.02 -11.48 7.97
C VAL A 102 8.12 -10.15 8.72
N GLU A 103 9.02 -9.27 8.28
CA GLU A 103 9.28 -8.01 8.99
C GLU A 103 8.36 -6.85 8.57
N ASP A 104 7.72 -6.95 7.39
CA ASP A 104 6.89 -5.89 6.82
C ASP A 104 5.60 -6.46 6.20
N LEU A 105 4.53 -5.67 6.26
CA LEU A 105 3.22 -6.01 5.67
C LEU A 105 3.33 -6.26 4.15
N ARG A 106 4.26 -5.58 3.47
CA ARG A 106 4.54 -5.76 2.03
C ARG A 106 5.04 -7.16 1.68
N TRP A 107 5.45 -7.96 2.65
CA TRP A 107 5.91 -9.33 2.41
C TRP A 107 4.91 -10.38 2.89
N LEU A 108 3.73 -9.97 3.35
CA LEU A 108 2.67 -10.91 3.68
C LEU A 108 2.14 -11.58 2.42
N THR A 109 1.92 -12.89 2.52
CA THR A 109 1.04 -13.60 1.60
C THR A 109 -0.42 -13.38 2.01
N ALA A 110 -1.36 -13.62 1.10
CA ALA A 110 -2.80 -13.53 1.37
C ALA A 110 -3.23 -14.46 2.50
N ARG A 111 -2.63 -15.66 2.58
CA ARG A 111 -2.86 -16.61 3.68
C ARG A 111 -2.34 -16.07 5.01
N ALA A 112 -1.10 -15.58 5.03
CA ALA A 112 -0.53 -15.01 6.25
C ALA A 112 -1.30 -13.77 6.71
N ALA A 113 -1.73 -12.92 5.78
CA ALA A 113 -2.56 -11.76 6.08
C ALA A 113 -3.91 -12.15 6.72
N TRP A 114 -4.56 -13.20 6.21
CA TRP A 114 -5.77 -13.74 6.85
C TRP A 114 -5.51 -14.18 8.29
N GLN A 115 -4.41 -14.89 8.55
CA GLN A 115 -4.04 -15.31 9.92
C GLN A 115 -3.78 -14.11 10.84
N ILE A 116 -3.13 -13.06 10.34
CA ILE A 116 -2.90 -11.82 11.10
C ILE A 116 -4.24 -11.13 11.41
N ILE A 117 -5.16 -11.03 10.44
CA ILE A 117 -6.50 -10.44 10.65
C ILE A 117 -7.24 -11.17 11.76
N GLU A 118 -7.28 -12.51 11.73
CA GLU A 118 -7.94 -13.30 12.76
C GLU A 118 -7.26 -13.17 14.13
N GLY A 119 -5.93 -13.10 14.16
CA GLY A 119 -5.19 -12.84 15.39
C GLY A 119 -5.51 -11.47 16.02
N LEU A 120 -5.61 -10.42 15.21
CA LEU A 120 -5.95 -9.08 15.66
C LEU A 120 -7.42 -8.97 16.16
N LYS A 121 -8.37 -9.64 15.48
CA LYS A 121 -9.77 -9.72 15.94
C LYS A 121 -9.86 -10.36 17.32
N LYS A 122 -9.20 -11.50 17.54
CA LYS A 122 -9.17 -12.18 18.84
C LYS A 122 -8.57 -11.32 19.95
N LEU A 123 -7.55 -10.52 19.62
CA LEU A 123 -6.97 -9.55 20.56
C LEU A 123 -7.97 -8.45 20.94
N LEU A 124 -8.71 -7.91 19.97
CA LEU A 124 -9.76 -6.90 20.23
C LEU A 124 -10.86 -7.46 21.12
N GLU A 125 -11.37 -8.65 20.82
CA GLU A 125 -12.36 -9.34 21.65
C GLU A 125 -11.87 -9.53 23.08
N ARG A 126 -10.61 -9.93 23.27
CA ARG A 126 -10.02 -10.06 24.60
C ARG A 126 -9.92 -8.73 25.32
N GLN A 127 -9.53 -7.64 24.65
CA GLN A 127 -9.51 -6.30 25.25
C GLN A 127 -10.91 -5.83 25.67
N ALA A 128 -11.93 -6.09 24.84
CA ALA A 128 -13.31 -5.76 25.15
C ALA A 128 -13.78 -6.49 26.42
N LYS A 129 -13.56 -7.80 26.51
CA LYS A 129 -13.92 -8.60 27.70
C LYS A 129 -13.24 -8.10 28.98
N VAL A 130 -11.95 -7.74 28.90
CA VAL A 130 -11.22 -7.19 30.04
C VAL A 130 -11.77 -5.83 30.47
N LYS A 131 -12.18 -4.97 29.52
CA LYS A 131 -12.83 -3.69 29.82
C LYS A 131 -14.18 -3.89 30.50
N THR A 132 -15.02 -4.80 29.99
CA THR A 132 -16.33 -5.11 30.59
C THR A 132 -16.19 -5.65 32.01
N ALA A 133 -15.26 -6.59 32.24
CA ALA A 133 -15.02 -7.16 33.58
C ALA A 133 -14.55 -6.11 34.60
N LYS A 134 -13.78 -5.11 34.18
CA LYS A 134 -13.35 -3.99 35.04
C LYS A 134 -14.43 -2.94 35.29
N ALA A 135 -15.44 -2.85 34.42
CA ALA A 135 -16.54 -1.89 34.52
C ALA A 135 -17.70 -2.37 35.41
N SER A 136 -17.68 -3.63 35.83
CA SER A 136 -18.59 -4.20 36.84
C SER A 136 -17.83 -4.56 38.12
N PRO A 137 -17.18 -3.61 38.82
CA PRO A 137 -16.75 -3.91 40.18
C PRO A 137 -18.01 -4.17 41.02
N GLU A 138 -17.94 -5.26 41.79
CA GLU A 138 -19.01 -5.83 42.60
C GLU A 138 -19.80 -4.78 43.40
N VAL A 139 -21.13 -4.95 43.42
CA VAL A 139 -22.05 -4.34 44.40
C VAL A 139 -22.05 -5.21 45.64
#